data_AF-A0A521SNC2-F1
#
_entry.id   AF-A0A521SNC2-F1
#
_cell.length_a   1.000
_cell.length_b   1.000
_cell.length_c   1.000
_cell.angle_alpha   90.00
_cell.angle_beta   90.00
_cell.angle_gamma   90.00
#
_symmetry.space_group_name_H-M   'P 1'
#
loop_
_entity.id
_entity.type
_entity.pdbx_description
1 polymer ?
#
loop_
_entity_poly.entity_id
_entity_poly.type
_entity_poly.pdbx_seq_one_letter_code
_entity_poly.pdbx_strand_id
1 'polypeptide(L)'
;MDTIQVKKYHEKLLKRRKEILGTLNHLEEENRKIIGQRHFDWLDQAWHENEARLLDRLSAGYLRELGGIDMALGRILSGTYGLCLACHQSIEKARLDTFPDTEFCLGCQETRERFEKAA
;
A
#
# COMPACT_ATOMS: atom_id res chain seq x y z
N MET A 1 2.62 -21.89 -9.79
CA MET A 1 3.84 -21.05 -9.87
C MET A 1 5.01 -21.82 -9.30
N ASP A 2 6.23 -21.52 -9.73
CA ASP A 2 7.45 -22.15 -9.20
C ASP A 2 7.72 -21.68 -7.75
N THR A 3 8.04 -22.61 -6.85
CA THR A 3 8.27 -22.34 -5.42
C THR A 3 9.43 -21.38 -5.20
N ILE A 4 10.44 -21.40 -6.08
CA ILE A 4 11.57 -20.48 -6.04
C ILE A 4 11.12 -19.04 -6.33
N GLN A 5 10.22 -18.87 -7.30
CA GLN A 5 9.69 -17.54 -7.66
C GLN A 5 8.83 -16.96 -6.53
N VAL A 6 7.98 -17.78 -5.91
CA VAL A 6 7.15 -17.35 -4.78
C VAL A 6 8.01 -16.88 -3.61
N LYS A 7 9.12 -17.58 -3.30
CA LYS A 7 10.05 -17.16 -2.25
C LYS A 7 10.69 -15.79 -2.54
N LYS A 8 11.11 -15.54 -3.77
CA LYS A 8 11.64 -14.23 -4.21
C LYS A 8 10.62 -13.10 -3.97
N TYR A 9 9.35 -13.33 -4.33
CA TYR A 9 8.30 -12.32 -4.13
C TYR A 9 7.97 -12.12 -2.65
N HIS A 10 7.92 -13.20 -1.87
CA HIS A 10 7.73 -13.16 -0.43
C HIS A 10 8.80 -12.28 0.26
N GLU A 11 10.07 -12.46 -0.08
CA GLU A 11 11.17 -11.65 0.47
C GLU A 11 11.05 -10.17 0.08
N LYS A 12 10.68 -9.87 -1.18
CA LYS A 12 10.41 -8.49 -1.63
C LYS A 12 9.27 -7.85 -0.83
N LEU A 13 8.16 -8.56 -0.65
CA LEU A 13 6.98 -8.09 0.09
C LEU A 13 7.32 -7.81 1.56
N LEU A 14 8.05 -8.73 2.21
CA LEU A 14 8.48 -8.53 3.60
C LEU A 14 9.43 -7.34 3.77
N LYS A 15 10.36 -7.14 2.82
CA LYS A 15 11.24 -5.99 2.82
C LYS A 15 10.43 -4.69 2.72
N ARG A 16 9.51 -4.61 1.75
CA ARG A 16 8.68 -3.43 1.54
C ARG A 16 7.74 -3.17 2.73
N ARG A 17 7.15 -4.22 3.32
CA ARG A 17 6.36 -4.15 4.56
C ARG A 17 7.14 -3.48 5.69
N LYS A 18 8.39 -3.90 5.89
CA LYS A 18 9.27 -3.32 6.92
C LYS A 18 9.57 -1.85 6.66
N GLU A 19 9.83 -1.47 5.41
CA GLU A 19 10.05 -0.07 5.02
C GLU A 19 8.82 0.79 5.33
N ILE A 20 7.63 0.35 4.93
CA ILE A 20 6.37 1.08 5.16
C ILE A 20 6.09 1.27 6.66
N LEU A 21 6.29 0.22 7.47
CA LEU A 21 6.11 0.34 8.93
C LEU A 21 7.06 1.36 9.54
N GLY A 22 8.31 1.42 9.06
CA GLY A 22 9.25 2.46 9.46
C GLY A 22 8.78 3.86 9.09
N THR A 23 8.28 4.03 7.86
CA THR A 23 7.74 5.31 7.39
C THR A 23 6.50 5.74 8.18
N LEU A 24 5.57 4.82 8.46
CA LEU A 24 4.37 5.12 9.24
C LEU A 24 4.72 5.59 10.65
N ASN A 25 5.67 4.93 11.32
CA ASN A 25 6.14 5.37 12.64
C ASN A 25 6.74 6.78 12.60
N HIS A 26 7.50 7.11 11.54
CA HIS A 26 8.05 8.44 11.38
C HIS A 26 6.96 9.50 11.13
N LEU A 27 6.00 9.22 10.25
CA LEU A 27 4.87 10.12 10.00
C LEU A 27 4.03 10.37 11.26
N GLU A 28 3.83 9.33 12.08
CA GLU A 28 3.11 9.45 13.34
C GLU A 28 3.85 10.37 14.33
N GLU A 29 5.17 10.26 14.42
CA GLU A 29 6.00 11.13 15.26
C GLU A 29 5.96 12.59 14.79
N GLU A 30 6.01 12.84 13.48
CA GLU A 30 5.86 14.21 12.94
C GLU A 30 4.46 14.77 13.22
N ASN A 31 3.41 13.96 13.07
CA ASN A 31 2.04 14.40 13.35
C ASN A 31 1.86 14.77 14.84
N ARG A 32 2.47 14.01 15.77
CA ARG A 32 2.48 14.35 17.20
C ARG A 32 3.10 15.72 17.48
N LYS A 33 4.20 16.07 16.80
CA LYS A 33 4.86 17.38 16.96
C LYS A 33 3.94 18.52 16.52
N ILE A 34 3.27 18.39 15.37
CA ILE A 34 2.34 19.41 14.86
C ILE A 34 1.18 19.62 15.84
N ILE A 35 0.60 18.53 16.35
CA ILE A 35 -0.49 18.61 17.34
C ILE A 35 -0.01 19.30 18.62
N GLY A 36 1.21 19.00 19.08
CA GLY A 36 1.81 19.67 20.24
C GLY A 36 2.08 21.17 20.03
N GLN A 37 2.41 21.59 18.80
CA GLN A 37 2.69 22.99 18.45
C GLN A 37 1.42 23.83 18.25
N ARG A 38 0.33 23.23 17.72
CA ARG A 38 -0.98 23.90 17.55
C ARG A 38 -1.51 24.57 18.81
N HIS A 39 -1.10 24.11 19.99
CA HIS A 39 -1.57 24.65 21.26
C HIS A 39 -0.97 26.03 21.61
N PHE A 40 0.12 26.47 20.94
CA PHE A 40 0.86 27.67 21.34
C PHE A 40 0.74 28.86 20.38
N ASP A 41 0.43 28.65 19.09
CA ASP A 41 0.32 29.73 18.09
C ASP A 41 -1.03 29.72 17.35
N TRP A 42 -2.00 30.47 17.88
CA TRP A 42 -3.32 30.64 17.26
C TRP A 42 -3.28 31.37 15.90
N LEU A 43 -2.23 32.16 15.63
CA LEU A 43 -2.09 32.94 14.39
C LEU A 43 -1.83 32.05 13.16
N ASP A 44 -1.19 30.89 13.34
CA ASP A 44 -0.77 29.98 12.26
C ASP A 44 -1.60 28.68 12.20
N GLN A 45 -2.79 28.67 12.81
CA GLN A 45 -3.66 27.49 12.87
C GLN A 45 -3.94 26.88 11.50
N ALA A 46 -4.21 27.69 10.48
CA ALA A 46 -4.50 27.22 9.12
C ALA A 46 -3.31 26.48 8.48
N TRP A 47 -2.08 26.90 8.79
CA TRP A 47 -0.86 26.26 8.31
C TRP A 47 -0.70 24.86 8.93
N HIS A 48 -0.79 24.76 10.26
CA HIS A 48 -0.75 23.48 10.97
C HIS A 48 -1.92 22.54 10.61
N GLU A 49 -3.08 23.09 10.22
CA GLU A 49 -4.19 22.31 9.67
C GLU A 49 -3.86 21.67 8.34
N ASN A 50 -3.25 22.42 7.43
CA ASN A 50 -2.84 21.89 6.14
C ASN A 50 -1.73 20.82 6.29
N GLU A 51 -0.75 21.09 7.15
CA GLU A 51 0.36 20.17 7.39
C GLU A 51 -0.10 18.83 7.97
N ALA A 52 -0.95 18.85 9.00
CA ALA A 52 -1.54 17.63 9.55
C ALA A 52 -2.37 16.87 8.51
N ARG A 53 -3.20 17.58 7.71
CA ARG A 53 -3.99 16.95 6.63
C ARG A 53 -3.11 16.28 5.58
N LEU A 54 -1.94 16.85 5.27
CA LEU A 54 -0.97 16.24 4.36
C LEU A 54 -0.42 14.94 4.94
N LEU A 55 0.03 14.96 6.21
CA LEU A 55 0.53 13.76 6.89
C LEU A 55 -0.52 12.65 7.00
N ASP A 56 -1.77 13.00 7.28
CA ASP A 56 -2.89 12.05 7.32
C ASP A 56 -3.11 11.39 5.95
N ARG A 57 -3.06 12.17 4.86
CA ARG A 57 -3.21 11.63 3.49
C ARG A 57 -2.06 10.70 3.12
N LEU A 58 -0.82 11.05 3.47
CA LEU A 58 0.35 10.20 3.25
C LEU A 58 0.22 8.89 4.03
N SER A 59 -0.12 8.98 5.33
CA SER A 59 -0.33 7.83 6.19
C SER A 59 -1.42 6.90 5.66
N ALA A 60 -2.55 7.45 5.21
CA ALA A 60 -3.62 6.68 4.60
C ALA A 60 -3.17 5.97 3.31
N GLY A 61 -2.30 6.59 2.51
CA GLY A 61 -1.70 5.94 1.34
C GLY A 61 -0.84 4.73 1.70
N TYR A 62 0.07 4.91 2.65
CA TYR A 62 0.92 3.83 3.15
C TYR A 62 0.15 2.69 3.82
N LEU A 63 -0.93 2.99 4.56
CA LEU A 63 -1.80 1.97 5.15
C LEU A 63 -2.53 1.15 4.08
N ARG A 64 -2.96 1.77 2.97
CA ARG A 64 -3.54 1.05 1.83
C ARG A 64 -2.52 0.12 1.17
N GLU A 65 -1.30 0.61 0.93
CA GLU A 65 -0.21 -0.21 0.38
C GLU A 65 0.13 -1.38 1.32
N LEU A 66 0.23 -1.12 2.63
CA LEU A 66 0.48 -2.14 3.64
C LEU A 66 -0.61 -3.23 3.63
N GLY A 67 -1.88 -2.82 3.53
CA GLY A 67 -2.99 -3.76 3.38
C GLY A 67 -2.87 -4.65 2.14
N GLY A 68 -2.50 -4.08 0.99
CA GLY A 68 -2.22 -4.84 -0.24
C GLY A 68 -1.11 -5.88 -0.05
N ILE A 69 -0.02 -5.49 0.61
CA ILE A 69 1.10 -6.38 0.92
C ILE A 69 0.69 -7.50 1.87
N ASP A 70 -0.03 -7.18 2.95
CA ASP A 70 -0.49 -8.19 3.92
C ASP A 70 -1.45 -9.19 3.26
N MET A 71 -2.34 -8.74 2.37
CA MET A 71 -3.18 -9.63 1.56
C MET A 71 -2.36 -10.52 0.62
N ALA A 72 -1.33 -9.96 -0.04
CA ALA A 72 -0.44 -10.73 -0.90
C ALA A 72 0.32 -11.81 -0.11
N LEU A 73 0.83 -11.48 1.09
CA LEU A 73 1.46 -12.43 2.00
C LEU A 73 0.47 -13.53 2.45
N GLY A 74 -0.77 -13.17 2.78
CA GLY A 74 -1.84 -14.13 3.08
C GLY A 74 -2.14 -15.08 1.91
N ARG A 75 -2.10 -14.58 0.67
CA ARG A 75 -2.24 -15.41 -0.55
C ARG A 75 -1.05 -16.35 -0.74
N ILE A 76 0.16 -15.94 -0.35
CA ILE A 76 1.34 -16.82 -0.38
C ILE A 76 1.15 -17.98 0.60
N LEU A 77 0.71 -17.68 1.83
CA LEU A 77 0.46 -18.69 2.86
C LEU A 77 -0.65 -19.67 2.48
N SER A 78 -1.71 -19.20 1.82
CA SER A 78 -2.81 -20.06 1.34
C SER A 78 -2.51 -20.77 0.00
N GLY A 79 -1.36 -20.50 -0.63
CA GLY A 79 -0.99 -21.10 -1.92
C GLY A 79 -1.75 -20.54 -3.13
N THR A 80 -2.48 -19.44 -2.98
CA THR A 80 -3.28 -18.80 -4.04
C THR A 80 -2.58 -17.61 -4.69
N TYR A 81 -1.36 -17.29 -4.26
CA TYR A 81 -0.57 -16.18 -4.80
C TYR A 81 -0.31 -16.32 -6.29
N GLY A 82 -0.42 -15.19 -7.00
CA GLY A 82 -0.27 -15.12 -8.44
C GLY A 82 -1.53 -15.44 -9.23
N LEU A 83 -2.68 -15.66 -8.57
CA LEU A 83 -3.98 -15.72 -9.22
C LEU A 83 -4.73 -14.38 -9.07
N CYS A 84 -5.37 -13.95 -10.14
CA CYS A 84 -6.21 -12.76 -10.19
C CYS A 84 -7.47 -12.97 -9.35
N LEU A 85 -7.80 -12.03 -8.46
CA LEU A 85 -8.98 -12.13 -7.60
C LEU A 85 -10.33 -12.04 -8.35
N ALA A 86 -10.34 -11.49 -9.57
CA ALA A 86 -11.55 -11.35 -10.36
C ALA A 86 -11.78 -12.56 -11.29
N CYS A 87 -10.80 -12.88 -12.14
CA CYS A 87 -10.95 -13.93 -13.16
C CYS A 87 -10.32 -15.28 -12.78
N HIS A 88 -9.62 -15.36 -11.65
CA HIS A 88 -8.90 -16.57 -11.18
C HIS A 88 -7.81 -17.09 -12.12
N GLN A 89 -7.46 -16.33 -13.17
CA GLN A 89 -6.34 -16.65 -14.05
C GLN A 89 -5.01 -16.22 -13.45
N SER A 90 -3.91 -16.78 -13.95
CA SER A 90 -2.57 -16.38 -13.54
C SER A 90 -2.31 -14.91 -13.88
N ILE A 91 -1.79 -14.16 -12.91
CA ILE A 91 -1.25 -12.82 -13.10
C ILE A 91 0.07 -12.94 -13.88
N GLU A 92 0.31 -11.96 -14.76
CA GLU A 92 1.49 -11.90 -15.60
C GLU A 92 2.76 -11.79 -14.74
N LYS A 93 3.76 -12.65 -15.01
CA LYS A 93 5.03 -12.65 -14.24
C LYS A 93 5.72 -11.29 -14.22
N ALA A 94 5.76 -10.62 -15.38
CA ALA A 94 6.33 -9.29 -15.50
C ALA A 94 5.64 -8.29 -14.57
N ARG A 95 4.32 -8.43 -14.38
CA ARG A 95 3.56 -7.59 -13.45
C ARG A 95 3.93 -7.88 -12.00
N LEU A 96 4.06 -9.14 -11.60
CA LEU A 96 4.49 -9.52 -10.25
C LEU A 96 5.95 -9.17 -9.95
N ASP A 97 6.81 -9.11 -10.97
CA ASP A 97 8.20 -8.66 -10.82
C ASP A 97 8.30 -7.18 -10.46
N THR A 98 7.39 -6.35 -11.00
CA THR A 98 7.30 -4.90 -10.72
C THR A 98 6.41 -4.60 -9.51
N PHE A 99 5.23 -5.20 -9.43
CA PHE A 99 4.18 -4.99 -8.42
C PHE A 99 3.79 -6.32 -7.77
N PRO A 100 4.56 -6.83 -6.80
CA PRO A 100 4.32 -8.14 -6.18
C PRO A 100 3.04 -8.18 -5.32
N ASP A 101 2.53 -7.04 -4.91
CA ASP A 101 1.30 -6.90 -4.12
C ASP A 101 0.02 -6.88 -4.97
N THR A 102 0.13 -6.87 -6.30
CA THR A 102 -1.01 -6.76 -7.22
C THR A 102 -2.06 -7.86 -7.01
N GLU A 103 -3.32 -7.47 -7.02
CA GLU A 103 -4.47 -8.36 -6.80
C GLU A 103 -5.08 -8.89 -8.11
N PHE A 104 -4.90 -8.14 -9.21
CA PHE A 104 -5.54 -8.39 -10.50
C PHE A 104 -4.53 -8.58 -11.62
N CYS A 105 -4.94 -9.33 -12.67
CA CYS A 105 -4.24 -9.34 -13.97
C CYS A 105 -4.47 -8.04 -14.73
N LEU A 106 -3.74 -7.81 -15.83
CA LEU A 106 -3.82 -6.56 -16.59
C LEU A 106 -5.25 -6.24 -17.06
N GLY A 107 -5.92 -7.19 -17.70
CA GLY A 107 -7.28 -6.95 -18.22
C GLY A 107 -8.31 -6.65 -17.13
N CYS A 108 -8.25 -7.33 -15.98
CA CYS A 108 -9.15 -7.04 -14.86
C CYS A 108 -8.86 -5.68 -14.21
N GLN A 109 -7.58 -5.29 -14.14
CA GLN A 109 -7.18 -3.98 -13.64
C GLN A 109 -7.70 -2.85 -14.55
N GLU A 110 -7.47 -2.95 -15.86
CA GLU A 110 -7.94 -1.97 -16.85
C GLU A 110 -9.46 -1.82 -16.81
N THR A 111 -10.16 -2.95 -16.68
CA THR A 111 -11.62 -2.99 -16.54
C THR A 111 -12.07 -2.22 -15.30
N ARG A 112 -11.44 -2.46 -14.14
CA ARG A 112 -11.75 -1.79 -12.88
C ARG A 112 -11.51 -0.28 -12.97
N GLU A 113 -10.36 0.14 -13.50
CA GLU A 113 -10.02 1.57 -13.66
C GLU A 113 -11.00 2.30 -14.58
N ARG A 114 -11.49 1.61 -15.63
CA ARG A 114 -12.53 2.15 -16.51
C ARG A 114 -13.85 2.38 -15.76
N PHE A 115 -14.24 1.47 -14.86
CA PHE A 115 -15.43 1.64 -14.04
C PHE A 115 -15.27 2.74 -12.99
N GLU A 116 -14.10 2.84 -12.35
CA GLU A 116 -13.82 3.90 -11.37
C GLU A 116 -13.86 5.31 -11.98
N LYS A 117 -13.42 5.48 -13.23
CA LYS A 117 -13.47 6.78 -13.93
C LYS A 117 -14.87 7.15 -14.44
N ALA A 118 -15.78 6.18 -14.54
CA ALA A 118 -17.14 6.39 -15.03
C ALA A 118 -18.14 6.66 -13.89
N ALA A 119 -17.73 6.48 -12.64
CA ALA A 119 -18.50 6.73 -11.43
C ALA A 119 -18.20 8.14 -10.87
#